data_AF-A0A1V2NF29-F1
#
_entry.id   AF-A0A1V2NF29-F1
#
_cell.length_a   1.000
_cell.length_b   1.000
_cell.length_c   1.000
_cell.angle_alpha   90.00
_cell.angle_beta   90.00
_cell.angle_gamma   90.00
#
_symmetry.space_group_name_H-M   'P 1'
#
loop_
_entity.id
_entity.type
_entity.pdbx_description
1 polymer ?
#
loop_
_entity_poly.entity_id
_entity_poly.type
_entity_poly.pdbx_seq_one_letter_code
_entity_poly.pdbx_strand_id
1 'polypeptide(L)'
;MATEPNLARWHHYVPRMLLCGFATDRDMITAVRLPGDTTFTATTKSNGAQKHFYSVEAEGQALDAFEKSLGEVEADASRIIRQVVEGRVRLSEEDRSRLAFFIALQAARGPETKRSMEHVASEVLGSTIGASGKEALRRKVA
;
A
#
# COMPACT_ATOMS: atom_id res chain seq x y z
N MET A 1 -25.93 -12.84 -15.97
CA MET A 1 -25.01 -11.68 -15.89
C MET A 1 -24.01 -11.98 -14.79
N ALA A 2 -22.73 -12.16 -15.13
CA ALA A 2 -21.70 -12.30 -14.12
C ALA A 2 -21.58 -10.97 -13.37
N THR A 3 -21.73 -11.01 -12.05
CA THR A 3 -21.54 -9.85 -11.18
C THR A 3 -20.09 -9.41 -11.30
N GLU A 4 -19.83 -8.19 -11.75
CA GLU A 4 -18.47 -7.66 -11.74
C GLU A 4 -17.90 -7.77 -10.33
N PRO A 5 -16.65 -8.25 -10.16
CA PRO A 5 -16.03 -8.33 -8.86
C PRO A 5 -16.03 -6.93 -8.24
N ASN A 6 -16.53 -6.82 -7.01
CA ASN A 6 -16.56 -5.57 -6.25
C ASN A 6 -15.13 -5.17 -5.88
N LEU A 7 -14.41 -4.60 -6.84
CA LEU A 7 -13.04 -4.13 -6.69
C LEU A 7 -13.06 -2.91 -5.77
N ALA A 8 -12.32 -2.97 -4.65
CA ALA A 8 -12.24 -1.84 -3.76
C ALA A 8 -11.61 -0.67 -4.49
N ARG A 9 -12.43 0.36 -4.77
CA ARG A 9 -11.98 1.55 -5.49
C ARG A 9 -10.84 2.28 -4.76
N TRP A 10 -10.76 2.15 -3.44
CA TRP A 10 -9.75 2.80 -2.60
C TRP A 10 -8.79 1.77 -2.04
N HIS A 11 -7.51 1.97 -2.27
CA HIS A 11 -6.45 1.12 -1.75
C HIS A 11 -5.66 1.91 -0.71
N HIS A 12 -5.70 1.43 0.53
CA HIS A 12 -5.04 2.05 1.67
C HIS A 12 -3.55 1.71 1.71
N TYR A 13 -2.72 2.74 1.87
CA TYR A 13 -1.31 2.58 2.27
C TYR A 13 -1.13 2.82 3.77
N VAL A 14 -2.02 3.61 4.40
CA VAL A 14 -2.23 3.60 5.85
C VAL A 14 -3.52 2.82 6.13
N PRO A 15 -3.45 1.61 6.73
CA PRO A 15 -4.62 0.79 7.00
C PRO A 15 -5.70 1.56 7.75
N ARG A 16 -6.96 1.42 7.30
CA ARG A 16 -8.10 2.10 7.93
C ARG A 16 -8.23 1.75 9.41
N MET A 17 -7.88 0.51 9.80
CA MET A 17 -7.91 0.07 11.21
C MET A 17 -7.02 0.91 12.13
N LEU A 18 -5.91 1.47 11.64
CA LEU A 18 -5.08 2.40 12.40
C LEU A 18 -5.73 3.78 12.50
N LEU A 19 -6.30 4.27 11.39
CA LEU A 19 -6.95 5.58 11.34
C LEU A 19 -8.19 5.65 12.25
N CYS A 20 -8.95 4.55 12.35
CA CYS A 20 -10.12 4.48 13.23
C CYS A 20 -9.78 4.69 14.71
N GLY A 21 -8.54 4.39 15.15
CA GLY A 21 -8.10 4.68 16.52
C GLY A 21 -8.01 6.18 16.85
N PHE A 22 -8.00 7.05 15.84
CA PHE A 22 -7.95 8.50 15.98
C PHE A 22 -9.25 9.18 15.52
N ALA A 23 -10.24 8.39 15.10
CA ALA A 23 -11.45 8.90 14.50
C ALA A 23 -12.47 9.31 15.57
N THR A 24 -13.26 10.32 15.24
CA THR A 24 -14.52 10.62 15.91
C THR A 24 -15.56 9.53 15.61
N ASP A 25 -16.68 9.53 16.34
CA ASP A 25 -17.83 8.63 16.10
C ASP A 25 -18.42 8.73 14.68
N ARG A 26 -18.04 9.75 13.91
CA ARG A 26 -18.45 9.96 12.51
C ARG A 26 -17.38 9.52 11.51
N ASP A 27 -16.41 8.69 11.92
CA ASP A 27 -15.32 8.20 11.05
C ASP A 27 -14.44 9.34 10.48
N MET A 28 -14.35 10.47 11.19
CA MET A 28 -13.56 11.63 10.80
C MET A 28 -12.30 11.75 11.65
N ILE A 29 -11.18 12.08 11.00
CA ILE A 29 -9.89 12.37 11.64
C ILE A 29 -9.45 13.81 11.33
N THR A 30 -8.63 14.38 12.20
CA THR A 30 -7.89 15.61 11.92
C THR A 30 -6.48 15.24 11.46
N ALA A 31 -6.18 15.55 10.21
CA ALA A 31 -4.86 15.34 9.62
C ALA A 31 -4.05 16.64 9.69
N VAL A 32 -2.75 16.52 9.95
CA VAL A 32 -1.79 17.62 9.90
C VAL A 32 -0.96 17.46 8.63
N ARG A 33 -0.95 18.48 7.78
CA ARG A 33 -0.07 18.54 6.62
C ARG A 33 1.33 18.89 7.10
N LEU A 34 2.30 18.05 6.75
CA LEU A 34 3.71 18.34 6.98
C LEU A 34 4.12 19.63 6.24
N PRO A 35 4.90 20.53 6.86
CA PRO A 35 5.65 20.32 8.12
C PRO A 35 4.87 20.57 9.44
N GLY A 36 3.61 20.99 9.42
CA GLY A 36 2.81 21.15 10.66
C GLY A 36 1.80 22.30 10.66
N ASP A 37 1.90 23.21 9.72
CA ASP A 37 1.22 24.52 9.83
C ASP A 37 -0.24 24.50 9.38
N THR A 38 -0.70 23.40 8.77
CA THR A 38 -2.05 23.31 8.21
C THR A 38 -2.71 22.01 8.61
N THR A 39 -3.93 22.10 9.14
CA THR A 39 -4.76 20.95 9.47
C THR A 39 -5.97 20.86 8.55
N PHE A 40 -6.49 19.65 8.36
CA PHE A 40 -7.73 19.43 7.64
C PHE A 40 -8.46 18.21 8.19
N THR A 41 -9.79 18.23 8.07
CA THR A 41 -10.64 17.12 8.50
C THR A 41 -10.90 16.19 7.31
N ALA A 42 -10.73 14.89 7.50
CA ALA A 42 -10.91 13.90 6.45
C ALA A 42 -11.57 12.62 6.98
N THR A 43 -12.20 11.85 6.08
CA THR A 43 -12.77 10.54 6.43
C THR A 43 -11.67 9.49 6.53
N THR A 44 -11.83 8.49 7.42
CA THR A 44 -10.94 7.32 7.48
C THR A 44 -10.97 6.49 6.17
N LYS A 45 -12.02 6.61 5.37
CA LYS A 45 -12.18 5.94 4.08
C LYS A 45 -11.25 6.48 3.00
N SER A 46 -11.08 7.81 2.92
CA SER A 46 -10.34 8.46 1.84
C SER A 46 -8.93 8.89 2.24
N ASN A 47 -8.67 9.08 3.53
CA ASN A 47 -7.35 9.48 4.01
C ASN A 47 -6.40 8.27 4.04
N GLY A 48 -5.11 8.49 3.74
CA GLY A 48 -4.13 7.39 3.72
C GLY A 48 -4.39 6.35 2.62
N ALA A 49 -5.15 6.71 1.59
CA ALA A 49 -5.54 5.83 0.49
C ALA A 49 -5.44 6.53 -0.86
N GLN A 50 -5.31 5.73 -1.91
CA GLN A 50 -5.33 6.20 -3.29
C GLN A 50 -6.18 5.25 -4.13
N LYS A 51 -6.91 5.79 -5.12
CA LYS A 51 -7.72 4.97 -6.02
C LYS A 51 -6.84 4.09 -6.90
N HIS A 52 -7.21 2.83 -7.05
CA HIS A 52 -6.52 1.86 -7.92
C HIS A 52 -5.01 1.72 -7.65
N PHE A 53 -4.55 1.99 -6.41
CA PHE A 53 -3.12 2.02 -6.10
C PHE A 53 -2.39 0.70 -6.37
N TYR A 54 -2.95 -0.44 -5.96
CA TYR A 54 -2.43 -1.78 -6.25
C TYR A 54 -3.10 -2.49 -7.45
N SER A 55 -3.86 -1.77 -8.28
CA SER A 55 -4.45 -2.39 -9.47
C SER A 55 -3.33 -2.72 -10.46
N VAL A 56 -3.14 -4.01 -10.72
CA VAL A 56 -2.20 -4.53 -11.73
C VAL A 56 -3.03 -5.27 -12.76
N GLU A 57 -2.99 -4.82 -14.01
CA GLU A 57 -3.54 -5.57 -15.14
C GLU A 57 -2.46 -6.53 -15.63
N ALA A 58 -2.52 -7.79 -15.18
CA ALA A 58 -1.64 -8.85 -15.65
C ALA A 58 -2.49 -10.05 -16.11
N GLU A 59 -2.17 -10.61 -17.29
CA GLU A 59 -2.86 -11.78 -17.83
C GLU A 59 -2.82 -12.94 -16.81
N GLY A 60 -4.00 -13.44 -16.43
CA GLY A 60 -4.15 -14.56 -15.51
C GLY A 60 -4.10 -14.23 -14.02
N GLN A 61 -3.93 -12.97 -13.61
CA GLN A 61 -4.02 -12.56 -12.20
C GLN A 61 -5.36 -11.90 -11.88
N ALA A 62 -5.96 -12.28 -10.76
CA ALA A 62 -7.13 -11.59 -10.24
C ALA A 62 -6.74 -10.19 -9.77
N LEU A 63 -7.48 -9.18 -10.22
CA LEU A 63 -7.27 -7.76 -9.89
C LEU A 63 -7.28 -7.47 -8.37
N ASP A 64 -7.84 -8.37 -7.56
CA ASP A 64 -7.98 -8.28 -6.10
C ASP A 64 -7.01 -9.17 -5.31
N ALA A 65 -6.10 -9.90 -5.97
CA ALA A 65 -5.22 -10.86 -5.30
C ALA A 65 -4.33 -10.20 -4.24
N PHE A 66 -3.76 -9.04 -4.58
CA PHE A 66 -2.98 -8.24 -3.64
C PHE A 66 -3.83 -7.74 -2.47
N GLU A 67 -5.07 -7.28 -2.73
CA GLU A 67 -5.96 -6.79 -1.68
C GLU A 67 -6.30 -7.87 -0.67
N LYS A 68 -6.60 -9.09 -1.14
CA LYS A 68 -6.88 -10.24 -0.27
C LYS A 68 -5.71 -10.60 0.62
N SER A 69 -4.50 -10.74 0.05
CA SER A 69 -3.30 -11.05 0.84
C SER A 69 -2.97 -9.96 1.85
N LEU A 70 -3.19 -8.68 1.49
CA LEU A 70 -3.02 -7.58 2.43
C LEU A 70 -4.06 -7.60 3.55
N GLY A 71 -5.31 -7.95 3.23
CA GLY A 71 -6.41 -8.03 4.18
C GLY A 71 -6.18 -9.05 5.29
N GLU A 72 -5.58 -10.21 4.99
CA GLU A 72 -5.26 -11.23 6.00
C GLU A 72 -4.23 -10.71 7.03
N VAL A 73 -3.16 -10.09 6.54
CA VAL A 73 -2.11 -9.50 7.39
C VAL A 73 -2.69 -8.37 8.27
N GLU A 74 -3.56 -7.53 7.69
CA GLU A 74 -4.20 -6.44 8.40
C GLU A 74 -5.22 -6.92 9.45
N ALA A 75 -5.95 -8.01 9.18
CA ALA A 75 -6.88 -8.60 10.13
C ALA A 75 -6.15 -9.13 11.37
N ASP A 76 -5.05 -9.84 11.16
CA ASP A 76 -4.18 -10.34 12.24
C ASP A 76 -3.60 -9.19 13.06
N ALA A 77 -3.01 -8.18 12.39
CA ALA A 77 -2.46 -7.01 13.06
C ALA A 77 -3.52 -6.23 13.85
N SER A 78 -4.72 -6.05 13.29
CA SER A 78 -5.84 -5.37 13.95
C SER A 78 -6.27 -6.06 15.25
N ARG A 79 -6.33 -7.40 15.25
CA ARG A 79 -6.59 -8.16 16.48
C ARG A 79 -5.49 -7.92 17.52
N ILE A 80 -4.22 -8.01 17.13
CA ILE A 80 -3.09 -7.90 18.06
C ILE A 80 -2.97 -6.48 18.63
N ILE A 81 -3.09 -5.45 17.78
CA ILE A 81 -3.01 -4.04 18.20
C ILE A 81 -4.11 -3.71 19.20
N ARG A 82 -5.35 -4.18 18.98
CA ARG A 82 -6.44 -3.99 19.95
C ARG A 82 -6.10 -4.57 21.32
N GLN A 83 -5.56 -5.78 21.37
CA GLN A 83 -5.13 -6.38 22.63
C GLN A 83 -4.05 -5.55 23.34
N VAL A 84 -3.09 -5.00 22.59
CA VAL A 84 -2.05 -4.13 23.15
C VAL A 84 -2.66 -2.84 23.72
N VAL A 85 -3.58 -2.20 22.99
CA VAL A 85 -4.30 -1.01 23.45
C VAL A 85 -5.14 -1.29 24.70
N GLU A 86 -5.72 -2.49 24.80
CA GLU A 86 -6.45 -2.97 25.98
C GLU A 86 -5.54 -3.34 27.17
N GLY A 87 -4.22 -3.17 27.03
CA GLY A 87 -3.26 -3.35 28.13
C GLY A 87 -2.54 -4.69 28.13
N ARG A 88 -2.63 -5.50 27.06
CA ARG A 88 -1.85 -6.74 26.94
C ARG A 88 -0.37 -6.43 26.72
N VAL A 89 0.42 -6.58 27.79
CA VAL A 89 1.86 -6.25 27.77
C VAL A 89 2.73 -7.38 27.18
N ARG A 90 2.25 -8.63 27.17
CA ARG A 90 2.99 -9.80 26.65
C ARG A 90 2.26 -10.46 25.50
N LEU A 91 2.86 -10.37 24.32
CA LEU A 91 2.43 -11.08 23.10
C LEU A 91 3.10 -12.45 23.03
N SER A 92 2.36 -13.44 22.50
CA SER A 92 2.95 -14.73 22.11
C SER A 92 4.00 -14.53 21.03
N GLU A 93 4.89 -15.50 20.85
CA GLU A 93 5.88 -15.44 19.77
C GLU A 93 5.23 -15.30 18.40
N GLU A 94 4.15 -16.03 18.16
CA GLU A 94 3.36 -15.95 16.93
C GLU A 94 2.76 -14.55 16.71
N ASP A 95 2.14 -13.95 17.74
CA ASP A 95 1.57 -12.60 17.63
C ASP A 95 2.67 -11.54 17.46
N ARG A 96 3.85 -11.70 18.09
CA ARG A 96 5.01 -10.82 17.83
C ARG A 96 5.47 -10.92 16.38
N SER A 97 5.59 -12.12 15.84
CA SER A 97 6.03 -12.34 14.44
C SER A 97 5.04 -11.75 13.44
N ARG A 98 3.73 -11.95 13.65
CA ARG A 98 2.68 -11.32 12.83
C ARG A 98 2.74 -9.79 12.87
N LEU A 99 2.87 -9.22 14.07
CA LEU A 99 2.96 -7.76 14.23
C LEU A 99 4.25 -7.21 13.60
N ALA A 100 5.38 -7.89 13.76
CA ALA A 100 6.65 -7.51 13.13
C ALA A 100 6.55 -7.53 11.61
N PHE A 101 5.93 -8.58 11.04
CA PHE A 101 5.67 -8.65 9.60
C PHE A 101 4.79 -7.50 9.12
N PHE A 102 3.71 -7.18 9.85
CA PHE A 102 2.88 -6.02 9.55
C PHE A 102 3.68 -4.70 9.58
N ILE A 103 4.52 -4.48 10.58
CA ILE A 103 5.38 -3.27 10.67
C ILE A 103 6.34 -3.20 9.48
N ALA A 104 7.00 -4.30 9.14
CA ALA A 104 7.91 -4.37 7.99
C ALA A 104 7.18 -4.07 6.68
N LEU A 105 5.98 -4.63 6.51
CA LEU A 105 5.12 -4.38 5.36
C LEU A 105 4.73 -2.89 5.27
N GLN A 106 4.40 -2.25 6.39
CA GLN A 106 4.09 -0.82 6.44
C GLN A 106 5.30 0.05 6.07
N ALA A 107 6.52 -0.35 6.41
CA ALA A 107 7.74 0.35 6.02
C ALA A 107 8.02 0.27 4.51
N ALA A 108 7.61 -0.83 3.86
CA ALA A 108 7.72 -1.01 2.41
C ALA A 108 6.55 -0.39 1.62
N ARG A 109 5.47 0.02 2.31
CA ARG A 109 4.26 0.56 1.67
C ARG A 109 4.30 2.07 1.53
N GLY A 110 3.58 2.56 0.53
CA GLY A 110 3.32 3.98 0.35
C GLY A 110 3.67 4.50 -1.04
N PRO A 111 3.16 5.69 -1.41
CA PRO A 111 3.38 6.26 -2.73
C PRO A 111 4.86 6.51 -3.04
N GLU A 112 5.67 6.87 -2.05
CA GLU A 112 7.10 7.15 -2.25
C GLU A 112 7.90 5.90 -2.60
N THR A 113 7.73 4.81 -1.84
CA THR A 113 8.38 3.53 -2.13
C THR A 113 7.93 3.00 -3.50
N LYS A 114 6.63 3.06 -3.80
CA LYS A 114 6.11 2.66 -5.11
C LYS A 114 6.73 3.48 -6.25
N ARG A 115 6.75 4.81 -6.14
CA ARG A 115 7.36 5.71 -7.14
C ARG A 115 8.85 5.44 -7.32
N SER A 116 9.56 5.16 -6.23
CA SER A 116 10.99 4.84 -6.28
C SER A 116 11.24 3.55 -7.07
N MET A 117 10.42 2.52 -6.85
CA MET A 117 10.50 1.27 -7.61
C MET A 117 10.14 1.46 -9.09
N GLU A 118 9.10 2.24 -9.39
CA GLU A 118 8.72 2.60 -10.78
C GLU A 118 9.84 3.36 -11.49
N HIS A 119 10.50 4.27 -10.79
CA HIS A 119 11.62 5.04 -11.33
C HIS A 119 12.81 4.13 -11.68
N VAL A 120 13.22 3.26 -10.77
CA VAL A 120 14.28 2.27 -11.00
C VAL A 120 13.93 1.37 -12.20
N ALA A 121 12.69 0.88 -12.27
CA ALA A 121 12.25 0.05 -13.41
C ALA A 121 12.31 0.81 -14.74
N SER A 122 11.95 2.10 -14.74
CA SER A 122 12.02 2.95 -15.92
C SER A 122 13.46 3.19 -16.39
N GLU A 123 14.40 3.43 -15.48
CA GLU A 123 15.82 3.59 -15.81
C GLU A 123 16.43 2.32 -16.40
N VAL A 124 16.08 1.15 -15.86
CA VAL A 124 16.53 -0.16 -16.37
C VAL A 124 15.99 -0.39 -17.79
N LEU A 125 14.71 -0.10 -18.04
CA LEU A 125 14.10 -0.23 -19.35
C LEU A 125 14.71 0.75 -20.37
N GLY A 126 14.90 2.01 -19.97
CA GLY A 126 15.58 3.02 -20.79
C GLY A 126 16.99 2.59 -21.17
N SER A 127 17.72 1.98 -20.23
CA SER A 127 19.08 1.47 -20.47
C SER A 127 19.11 0.32 -21.47
N THR A 128 18.17 -0.64 -21.37
CA THR A 128 18.07 -1.77 -22.32
C THR A 128 17.67 -1.30 -23.72
N ILE A 129 16.75 -0.35 -23.84
CA ILE A 129 16.39 0.27 -25.12
C ILE A 129 17.57 1.06 -25.70
N GLY A 130 18.26 1.86 -24.88
CA GLY A 130 19.41 2.66 -25.32
C GLY A 130 20.60 1.81 -25.78
N ALA A 131 20.88 0.70 -25.11
CA ALA A 131 21.90 -0.26 -25.52
C ALA A 131 21.52 -0.98 -26.83
N SER A 132 20.28 -1.47 -26.92
CA SER A 132 19.77 -2.18 -28.11
C SER A 132 19.62 -1.28 -29.34
N GLY A 133 19.23 -0.01 -29.13
CA GLY A 133 19.05 0.98 -30.18
C GLY A 133 20.37 1.40 -30.84
N LYS A 134 21.46 1.52 -30.07
CA LYS A 134 22.81 1.80 -30.60
C LYS A 134 23.34 0.64 -31.45
N GLU A 135 23.09 -0.61 -31.04
CA GLU A 135 23.46 -1.79 -31.83
C GLU A 135 22.62 -1.94 -33.11
N ALA A 136 21.32 -1.62 -33.05
CA ALA A 136 20.44 -1.61 -34.22
C ALA A 136 20.82 -0.50 -35.22
N LEU A 137 21.24 0.67 -34.74
CA LEU A 137 21.71 1.78 -35.58
C LEU A 137 23.06 1.45 -36.24
N ARG A 138 24.01 0.85 -35.50
CA ARG A 138 25.29 0.38 -36.06
C ARG A 138 25.11 -0.64 -37.19
N ARG A 139 24.10 -1.51 -37.10
CA ARG A 139 23.77 -2.49 -38.16
C ARG A 139 23.15 -1.89 -39.42
N LYS A 140 22.62 -0.66 -39.37
CA LYS A 140 22.02 0.02 -40.53
C LYS A 140 22.97 0.96 -41.27
N VAL A 141 24.13 1.28 -40.68
CA VAL A 141 25.10 2.25 -41.22
C VAL A 141 26.39 1.56 -41.71
N ALA A 142 26.49 0.24 -41.54
CA ALA A 142 27.52 -0.62 -42.14
C ALA A 142 26.92 -1.35 -43.36
#